data_AF-A0A662ERX2-F1
#
_entry.id   AF-A0A662ERX2-F1
#
_cell.length_a   1.000
_cell.length_b   1.000
_cell.length_c   1.000
_cell.angle_alpha   90.00
_cell.angle_beta   90.00
_cell.angle_gamma   90.00
#
_symmetry.space_group_name_H-M   'P 1'
#
loop_
_entity.id
_entity.type
_entity.pdbx_description
1 polymer ?
#
loop_
_entity_poly.entity_id
_entity_poly.type
_entity_poly.pdbx_seq_one_letter_code
_entity_poly.pdbx_strand_id
1 'polypeptide(L)'
;MEERDRKEVERLVARIRLDELFQQAMSSNLEEARGAFRTLEALCAMGRVEAKPFLVGLLLLAGDDWRRREELVRVMGRFTEPGLIHFLCNELRRVKNSNSTRRYLGAILDVLERMPAEAVEGELEALLEWEGLSRKIRARVERILWEMKYGGPHS
;
A
#
# COMPACT_ATOMS: atom_id res chain seq x y z
N MET A 1 6.03 25.69 -12.58
CA MET A 1 7.21 24.86 -12.82
C MET A 1 7.46 24.86 -14.32
N GLU A 2 8.58 25.42 -14.74
CA GLU A 2 8.90 25.57 -16.16
C GLU A 2 9.20 24.19 -16.78
N GLU A 3 8.98 24.03 -18.09
CA GLU A 3 9.25 22.80 -18.86
C GLU A 3 10.71 22.31 -18.66
N ARG A 4 11.63 23.26 -18.46
CA ARG A 4 13.06 23.01 -18.22
C ARG A 4 13.30 22.35 -16.86
N ASP A 5 12.65 22.85 -15.80
CA ASP A 5 12.77 22.30 -14.45
C ASP A 5 12.26 20.85 -14.39
N ARG A 6 11.17 20.56 -15.12
CA ARG A 6 10.60 19.21 -15.19
C ARG A 6 11.58 18.20 -15.79
N LYS A 7 12.22 18.55 -16.92
CA LYS A 7 13.22 17.69 -17.57
C LYS A 7 14.46 17.49 -16.70
N GLU A 8 14.83 18.48 -15.90
CA GLU A 8 15.94 18.35 -14.96
C GLU A 8 15.59 17.41 -13.80
N VAL A 9 14.40 17.53 -13.23
CA VAL A 9 13.89 16.61 -12.19
C VAL A 9 13.82 15.18 -12.73
N GLU A 10 13.28 14.96 -13.92
CA GLU A 10 13.24 13.63 -14.55
C GLU A 10 14.64 13.01 -14.71
N ARG A 11 15.64 13.81 -15.12
CA ARG A 11 17.03 13.36 -15.23
C ARG A 11 17.65 13.00 -13.88
N LEU A 12 17.40 13.80 -12.84
CA LEU A 12 17.89 13.52 -11.49
C LEU A 12 17.26 12.25 -10.94
N VAL A 13 15.94 12.10 -11.10
CA VAL A 13 15.18 10.91 -10.74
C VAL A 13 15.75 9.69 -11.44
N ALA A 14 16.01 9.75 -12.76
CA ALA A 14 16.60 8.67 -13.55
C ALA A 14 17.93 8.15 -12.99
N ARG A 15 18.75 9.03 -12.40
CA ARG A 15 20.07 8.69 -11.85
C ARG A 15 20.04 8.02 -10.47
N ILE A 16 18.90 8.02 -9.80
CA ILE A 16 18.76 7.37 -8.49
C ILE A 16 18.86 5.84 -8.67
N ARG A 17 19.78 5.27 -7.90
CA ARG A 17 20.11 3.85 -7.87
C ARG A 17 19.12 3.08 -7.02
N LEU A 18 18.21 2.35 -7.68
CA LEU A 18 17.17 1.56 -7.01
C LEU A 18 17.77 0.43 -6.16
N ASP A 19 18.92 -0.12 -6.55
CA ASP A 19 19.65 -1.14 -5.82
C ASP A 19 20.15 -0.62 -4.45
N GLU A 20 20.69 0.59 -4.40
CA GLU A 20 21.12 1.23 -3.14
C GLU A 20 19.92 1.51 -2.22
N LEU A 21 18.83 2.02 -2.78
CA LEU A 21 17.58 2.23 -2.02
C LEU A 21 17.00 0.92 -1.50
N PHE A 22 17.08 -0.15 -2.30
CA PHE A 22 16.63 -1.47 -1.87
C PHE A 22 17.48 -2.00 -0.70
N GLN A 23 18.80 -1.85 -0.76
CA GLN A 23 19.67 -2.24 0.37
C GLN A 23 19.35 -1.44 1.64
N GLN A 24 19.12 -0.14 1.52
CA GLN A 24 18.71 0.70 2.64
C GLN A 24 17.34 0.28 3.18
N ALA A 25 16.39 -0.03 2.30
CA ALA A 25 15.06 -0.53 2.65
C ALA A 25 15.11 -1.89 3.38
N MET A 26 16.17 -2.68 3.19
CA MET A 26 16.43 -3.93 3.89
C MET A 26 17.19 -3.76 5.22
N SER A 27 17.56 -2.52 5.62
CA SER A 27 18.18 -2.26 6.94
C SER A 27 17.33 -2.83 8.07
N SER A 28 17.97 -3.43 9.08
CA SER A 28 17.30 -3.92 10.29
C SER A 28 16.75 -2.77 11.14
N ASN A 29 17.29 -1.56 10.98
CA ASN A 29 16.76 -0.35 11.60
C ASN A 29 15.54 0.15 10.80
N LEU A 30 14.36 0.04 11.38
CA LEU A 30 13.11 0.43 10.72
C LEU A 30 13.06 1.93 10.37
N GLU A 31 13.67 2.81 11.18
CA GLU A 31 13.66 4.24 10.90
C GLU A 31 14.50 4.58 9.65
N GLU A 32 15.64 3.90 9.47
CA GLU A 32 16.46 4.02 8.26
C GLU A 32 15.72 3.45 7.03
N ALA A 33 15.08 2.29 7.19
CA ALA A 33 14.31 1.65 6.13
C ALA A 33 13.10 2.50 5.70
N ARG A 34 12.41 3.17 6.65
CA ARG A 34 11.28 4.05 6.37
C ARG A 34 11.65 5.22 5.46
N GLY A 35 12.86 5.74 5.60
CA GLY A 35 13.41 6.74 4.67
C GLY A 35 13.40 6.24 3.23
N ALA A 36 13.95 5.03 3.01
CA ALA A 36 13.98 4.41 1.69
C ALA A 36 12.58 4.08 1.14
N PHE A 37 11.64 3.63 1.98
CA PHE A 37 10.26 3.38 1.55
C PHE A 37 9.60 4.63 0.98
N ARG A 38 9.75 5.78 1.66
CA ARG A 38 9.22 7.07 1.20
C ARG A 38 9.90 7.57 -0.07
N THR A 39 11.21 7.35 -0.20
CA THR A 39 11.92 7.69 -1.45
C THR A 39 11.41 6.85 -2.61
N LEU A 40 11.20 5.54 -2.42
CA LEU A 40 10.63 4.66 -3.45
C LEU A 40 9.20 5.08 -3.83
N GLU A 41 8.36 5.44 -2.85
CA GLU A 41 7.02 6.01 -3.12
C GLU A 41 7.11 7.27 -3.98
N ALA A 42 7.99 8.21 -3.61
CA ALA A 42 8.17 9.45 -4.35
C ALA A 42 8.66 9.19 -5.78
N LEU A 43 9.58 8.23 -5.98
CA LEU A 43 10.04 7.81 -7.31
C LEU A 43 8.87 7.29 -8.15
N CYS A 44 8.00 6.44 -7.58
CA CYS A 44 6.80 5.98 -8.27
C CYS A 44 5.89 7.15 -8.68
N ALA A 45 5.67 8.12 -7.78
CA ALA A 45 4.85 9.29 -8.06
C ALA A 45 5.45 10.20 -9.15
N MET A 46 6.78 10.18 -9.30
CA MET A 46 7.52 10.88 -10.37
C MET A 46 7.66 10.05 -11.65
N GLY A 47 6.98 8.92 -11.77
CA GLY A 47 6.92 8.11 -13.00
C GLY A 47 7.97 6.99 -13.11
N ARG A 48 8.81 6.76 -12.10
CA ARG A 48 9.70 5.58 -12.04
C ARG A 48 8.92 4.35 -11.57
N VAL A 49 8.12 3.80 -12.47
CA VAL A 49 7.23 2.67 -12.21
C VAL A 49 7.95 1.40 -11.76
N GLU A 50 9.25 1.27 -12.06
CA GLU A 50 10.07 0.13 -11.65
C GLU A 50 10.23 0.04 -10.13
N ALA A 51 10.03 1.14 -9.38
CA ALA A 51 10.07 1.12 -7.92
C ALA A 51 8.85 0.41 -7.27
N LYS A 52 7.75 0.23 -8.01
CA LYS A 52 6.54 -0.47 -7.51
C LYS A 52 6.81 -1.95 -7.18
N PRO A 53 7.35 -2.78 -8.10
CA PRO A 53 7.66 -4.17 -7.78
C PRO A 53 8.71 -4.30 -6.66
N PHE A 54 9.63 -3.33 -6.49
CA PHE A 54 10.53 -3.32 -5.33
C PHE A 54 9.77 -3.19 -4.01
N LEU A 55 8.81 -2.26 -3.90
CA LEU A 55 8.00 -2.10 -2.70
C LEU A 55 7.20 -3.38 -2.40
N VAL A 56 6.61 -4.01 -3.42
CA VAL A 56 5.89 -5.29 -3.26
C VAL A 56 6.84 -6.39 -2.79
N GLY A 57 8.03 -6.49 -3.38
CA GLY A 57 9.07 -7.43 -2.95
C GLY A 57 9.49 -7.22 -1.49
N LEU A 58 9.68 -5.97 -1.07
CA LEU A 58 9.99 -5.64 0.33
C LEU A 58 8.87 -6.10 1.29
N LEU A 59 7.60 -5.97 0.89
CA LEU A 59 6.46 -6.43 1.71
C LEU A 59 6.42 -7.95 1.84
N LEU A 60 6.77 -8.68 0.77
CA LEU A 60 6.89 -10.13 0.81
C LEU A 60 8.07 -10.59 1.68
N LEU A 61 9.22 -9.91 1.58
CA LEU A 61 10.44 -10.23 2.34
C LEU A 61 10.35 -9.86 3.83
N ALA A 62 9.45 -8.95 4.21
CA ALA A 62 9.26 -8.54 5.60
C ALA A 62 8.80 -9.68 6.54
N GLY A 63 8.37 -10.82 6.00
CA GLY A 63 7.88 -11.94 6.82
C GLY A 63 6.77 -11.50 7.78
N ASP A 64 6.93 -11.83 9.06
CA ASP A 64 6.02 -11.44 10.16
C ASP A 64 6.47 -10.16 10.91
N ASP A 65 7.37 -9.35 10.33
CA ASP A 65 7.66 -8.01 10.84
C ASP A 65 6.45 -7.08 10.57
N TRP A 66 5.42 -7.19 11.41
CA TRP A 66 4.15 -6.48 11.25
C TRP A 66 4.30 -4.96 11.23
N ARG A 67 5.31 -4.42 11.92
CA ARG A 67 5.59 -2.98 11.90
C ARG A 67 6.13 -2.55 10.54
N ARG A 68 7.08 -3.30 9.98
CA ARG A 68 7.59 -3.05 8.64
C ARG A 68 6.50 -3.23 7.57
N ARG A 69 5.70 -4.29 7.67
CA ARG A 69 4.57 -4.52 6.75
C ARG A 69 3.56 -3.37 6.78
N GLU A 70 3.26 -2.85 7.98
CA GLU A 70 2.38 -1.68 8.14
C GLU A 70 2.92 -0.45 7.40
N GLU A 71 4.19 -0.11 7.58
CA GLU A 71 4.83 1.03 6.91
C GLU A 71 4.83 0.86 5.38
N LEU A 72 5.15 -0.35 4.90
CA LEU A 72 5.16 -0.66 3.48
C LEU A 72 3.77 -0.56 2.86
N VAL A 73 2.72 -1.04 3.53
CA VAL A 73 1.34 -0.87 3.04
C VAL A 73 0.95 0.60 2.96
N ARG A 74 1.31 1.41 3.97
CA ARG A 74 0.98 2.85 3.97
C ARG A 74 1.56 3.58 2.76
N VAL A 75 2.82 3.31 2.39
CA VAL A 75 3.44 3.95 1.22
C VAL A 75 2.86 3.44 -0.11
N MET A 76 2.31 2.23 -0.13
CA MET A 76 1.61 1.69 -1.31
C MET A 76 0.21 2.29 -1.51
N GLY A 77 -0.30 3.12 -0.59
CA GLY A 77 -1.66 3.67 -0.69
C GLY A 77 -1.93 4.57 -1.90
N ARG A 78 -0.88 4.96 -2.64
CA ARG A 78 -0.98 5.72 -3.90
C ARG A 78 -1.11 4.85 -5.15
N PHE A 79 -1.02 3.53 -4.98
CA PHE A 79 -0.97 2.55 -6.06
C PHE A 79 -2.33 1.88 -6.18
N THR A 80 -2.93 1.92 -7.36
CA THR A 80 -4.29 1.40 -7.63
C THR A 80 -4.28 0.21 -8.58
N GLU A 81 -3.14 -0.46 -8.72
CA GLU A 81 -2.99 -1.63 -9.56
C GLU A 81 -3.88 -2.77 -9.05
N PRO A 82 -4.68 -3.41 -9.93
CA PRO A 82 -5.57 -4.50 -9.53
C PRO A 82 -4.87 -5.62 -8.75
N GLY A 83 -3.63 -5.96 -9.15
CA GLY A 83 -2.84 -6.98 -8.47
C GLY A 83 -2.46 -6.62 -7.03
N LEU A 84 -2.21 -5.33 -6.73
CA LEU A 84 -1.96 -4.87 -5.36
C LEU A 84 -3.24 -4.94 -4.53
N ILE A 85 -4.36 -4.47 -5.08
CA ILE A 85 -5.67 -4.51 -4.41
C ILE A 85 -6.04 -5.94 -4.04
N HIS A 86 -5.96 -6.85 -5.00
CA HIS A 86 -6.21 -8.28 -4.79
C HIS A 86 -5.28 -8.87 -3.72
N PHE A 87 -3.99 -8.52 -3.75
CA PHE A 87 -3.03 -8.93 -2.74
C PHE A 87 -3.42 -8.44 -1.34
N LEU A 88 -3.76 -7.15 -1.19
CA LEU A 88 -4.16 -6.55 0.08
C LEU A 88 -5.44 -7.18 0.64
N CYS A 89 -6.44 -7.46 -0.20
CA CYS A 89 -7.65 -8.19 0.20
C CYS A 89 -7.33 -9.62 0.64
N ASN A 90 -6.42 -10.31 -0.03
CA ASN A 90 -5.96 -11.64 0.39
C ASN A 90 -5.23 -11.62 1.73
N GLU A 91 -4.48 -10.56 2.04
CA GLU A 91 -3.87 -10.39 3.36
C GLU A 91 -4.92 -10.29 4.47
N LEU A 92 -6.07 -9.63 4.22
CA LEU A 92 -7.20 -9.59 5.15
C LEU A 92 -7.84 -10.96 5.39
N ARG A 93 -7.75 -11.88 4.40
CA ARG A 93 -8.17 -13.28 4.54
C ARG A 93 -7.13 -14.11 5.32
N ARG A 94 -5.86 -13.95 4.97
CA ARG A 94 -4.75 -14.78 5.47
C ARG A 94 -4.37 -14.45 6.91
N VAL A 95 -4.29 -13.17 7.26
CA VAL A 95 -3.70 -12.74 8.52
C VAL A 95 -4.75 -12.69 9.62
N LYS A 96 -4.61 -13.56 10.62
CA LYS A 96 -5.50 -13.60 11.78
C LYS A 96 -5.44 -12.28 12.55
N ASN A 97 -6.60 -11.71 12.86
CA ASN A 97 -6.72 -10.50 13.68
C ASN A 97 -6.30 -10.80 15.14
N SER A 98 -5.21 -10.20 15.57
CA SER A 98 -4.62 -10.33 16.90
C SER A 98 -4.06 -8.98 17.36
N ASN A 99 -3.59 -8.88 18.62
CA ASN A 99 -3.01 -7.63 19.10
C ASN A 99 -1.76 -7.19 18.30
N SER A 100 -0.95 -8.13 17.79
CA SER A 100 0.26 -7.84 17.01
C SER A 100 -0.03 -7.48 15.55
N THR A 101 -1.09 -8.03 14.95
CA THR A 101 -1.42 -7.85 13.52
C THR A 101 -2.45 -6.75 13.28
N ARG A 102 -3.17 -6.29 14.31
CA ARG A 102 -4.27 -5.33 14.19
C ARG A 102 -3.87 -4.03 13.48
N ARG A 103 -2.68 -3.49 13.76
CA ARG A 103 -2.23 -2.24 13.12
C ARG A 103 -1.97 -2.44 11.63
N TYR A 104 -1.36 -3.55 11.26
CA TYR A 104 -1.13 -3.92 9.86
C TYR A 104 -2.46 -4.07 9.10
N LEU A 105 -3.39 -4.85 9.63
CA LEU A 105 -4.74 -5.03 9.05
C LEU A 105 -5.51 -3.70 8.95
N GLY A 106 -5.36 -2.84 9.96
CA GLY A 106 -5.91 -1.48 9.93
C GLY A 106 -5.32 -0.64 8.80
N ALA A 107 -4.00 -0.65 8.63
CA ALA A 107 -3.35 0.08 7.56
C ALA A 107 -3.77 -0.41 6.16
N ILE A 108 -4.03 -1.71 5.99
CA ILE A 108 -4.61 -2.24 4.74
C ILE A 108 -5.99 -1.61 4.48
N LEU A 109 -6.88 -1.66 5.48
CA LEU A 109 -8.23 -1.12 5.34
C LEU A 109 -8.20 0.40 5.08
N ASP A 110 -7.35 1.14 5.78
CA ASP A 110 -7.17 2.58 5.58
C ASP A 110 -6.64 2.91 4.17
N VAL A 111 -5.85 2.02 3.57
CA VAL A 111 -5.34 2.16 2.21
C VAL A 111 -6.44 1.87 1.19
N LEU A 112 -7.16 0.75 1.32
CA LEU A 112 -8.25 0.37 0.44
C LEU A 112 -9.38 1.42 0.45
N GLU A 113 -9.68 2.01 1.61
CA GLU A 113 -10.69 3.08 1.78
C GLU A 113 -10.36 4.35 0.98
N ARG A 114 -9.09 4.64 0.72
CA ARG A 114 -8.64 5.86 0.02
C ARG A 114 -8.46 5.67 -1.49
N MET A 115 -8.61 4.44 -1.99
CA MET A 115 -8.50 4.16 -3.42
C MET A 115 -9.81 4.50 -4.15
N PRO A 116 -9.76 4.74 -5.48
CA PRO A 116 -10.97 4.95 -6.28
C PRO A 116 -11.92 3.75 -6.15
N ALA A 117 -13.21 4.04 -5.97
CA ALA A 117 -14.23 3.01 -5.71
C ALA A 117 -14.28 1.98 -6.84
N GLU A 118 -14.18 2.43 -8.09
CA GLU A 118 -14.17 1.59 -9.29
C GLU A 118 -13.03 0.57 -9.33
N ALA A 119 -11.94 0.81 -8.59
CA ALA A 119 -10.80 -0.10 -8.53
C ALA A 119 -10.95 -1.16 -7.41
N VAL A 120 -11.67 -0.86 -6.33
CA VAL A 120 -11.64 -1.64 -5.08
C VAL A 120 -12.97 -2.31 -4.73
N GLU A 121 -14.11 -1.77 -5.18
CA GLU A 121 -15.45 -2.22 -4.79
C GLU A 121 -15.66 -3.73 -4.98
N GLY A 122 -15.39 -4.25 -6.19
CA GLY A 122 -15.59 -5.68 -6.48
C GLY A 122 -14.72 -6.61 -5.64
N GLU A 123 -13.50 -6.21 -5.29
CA GLU A 123 -12.61 -7.01 -4.43
C GLU A 123 -13.08 -6.99 -2.96
N LEU A 124 -13.66 -5.87 -2.49
CA LEU A 124 -14.26 -5.79 -1.16
C LEU A 124 -15.57 -6.58 -1.06
N GLU A 125 -16.39 -6.58 -2.11
CA GLU A 125 -17.59 -7.42 -2.18
C GLU A 125 -17.22 -8.91 -2.11
N ALA A 126 -16.27 -9.35 -2.93
CA ALA A 126 -15.74 -10.71 -2.90
C ALA A 126 -15.05 -11.06 -1.56
N LEU A 127 -14.54 -10.07 -0.82
CA LEU A 127 -14.00 -10.29 0.52
C LEU A 127 -15.12 -10.57 1.55
N LEU A 128 -16.29 -9.93 1.41
CA LEU A 128 -17.43 -10.15 2.30
C LEU A 128 -18.08 -11.53 2.12
N GLU A 129 -18.00 -12.12 0.93
CA GLU A 129 -18.47 -13.49 0.68
C GLU A 129 -17.66 -14.54 1.47
N TRP A 130 -16.44 -14.21 1.90
CA TRP A 130 -15.60 -15.13 2.65
C TRP A 130 -16.02 -15.24 4.13
N GLU A 131 -16.44 -16.43 4.55
CA GLU A 131 -16.97 -16.68 5.91
C GLU A 131 -15.93 -16.54 7.03
N GLY A 132 -14.65 -16.75 6.73
CA GLY A 132 -13.56 -16.69 7.72
C GLY A 132 -13.22 -15.29 8.21
N LEU A 133 -13.84 -14.25 7.66
CA LEU A 133 -13.54 -12.86 7.98
C LEU A 133 -13.98 -12.53 9.41
N SER A 134 -13.06 -11.98 10.21
CA SER A 134 -13.40 -11.55 11.57
C SER A 134 -14.52 -10.49 11.53
N ARG A 135 -15.47 -10.57 12.48
CA ARG A 135 -16.61 -9.63 12.56
C ARG A 135 -16.18 -8.16 12.49
N LYS A 136 -15.05 -7.81 13.10
CA LYS A 136 -14.52 -6.44 13.09
C LYS A 136 -14.05 -5.99 11.70
N ILE A 137 -13.35 -6.85 10.96
CA ILE A 137 -12.92 -6.53 9.60
C ILE A 137 -14.13 -6.45 8.68
N ARG A 138 -15.05 -7.43 8.79
CA ARG A 138 -16.33 -7.43 8.06
C ARG A 138 -17.08 -6.12 8.22
N ALA A 139 -17.32 -5.68 9.45
CA ALA A 139 -18.01 -4.41 9.72
C ALA A 139 -17.27 -3.20 9.15
N ARG A 140 -15.93 -3.20 9.15
CA ARG A 140 -15.13 -2.10 8.55
C ARG A 140 -15.24 -2.09 7.03
N VAL A 141 -15.21 -3.26 6.38
CA VAL A 141 -15.38 -3.41 4.93
C VAL A 141 -16.79 -2.99 4.50
N GLU A 142 -17.82 -3.43 5.20
CA GLU A 142 -19.22 -3.02 4.95
C GLU A 142 -19.39 -1.50 5.02
N ARG A 143 -18.78 -0.85 6.03
CA ARG A 143 -18.80 0.62 6.13
C ARG A 143 -18.07 1.29 4.97
N ILE A 144 -16.89 0.80 4.57
CA ILE A 144 -16.14 1.35 3.42
C ILE A 144 -17.00 1.25 2.15
N LEU A 145 -17.60 0.09 1.87
CA LEU A 145 -18.48 -0.10 0.71
C LEU A 145 -19.70 0.82 0.77
N TRP A 146 -20.29 1.00 1.95
CA TRP A 146 -21.41 1.91 2.13
C TRP A 146 -21.00 3.37 1.82
N GLU A 147 -19.85 3.81 2.33
CA GLU A 147 -19.31 5.15 2.07
C GLU A 147 -19.00 5.35 0.57
N MET A 148 -18.42 4.35 -0.10
CA MET A 148 -18.17 4.39 -1.54
C MET A 148 -19.46 4.51 -2.37
N LYS A 149 -20.54 3.79 -1.99
CA LYS A 149 -21.80 3.74 -2.73
C LYS A 149 -22.73 4.91 -2.45
N TYR A 150 -22.74 5.41 -1.22
CA TYR A 150 -23.77 6.34 -0.73
C TYR A 150 -23.20 7.59 -0.06
N GLY A 151 -21.90 7.65 0.21
CA GLY A 151 -21.25 8.77 0.91
C GLY A 151 -21.10 10.05 0.08
N GLY A 152 -21.45 10.02 -1.21
CA GLY A 152 -21.18 11.11 -2.15
C GLY A 152 -19.68 11.26 -2.44
N PRO A 153 -19.28 12.04 -3.46
CA PRO A 153 -17.86 12.33 -3.69
C PRO A 153 -17.31 13.06 -2.47
N HIS A 154 -16.42 12.41 -1.71
CA HIS A 154 -15.75 13.05 -0.61
C HIS A 154 -15.00 14.29 -1.10
N SER A 155 -15.29 15.39 -0.40
CA SER A 155 -14.72 16.73 -0.51
C SER A 155 -13.21 16.76 -0.27
#